data_AF-A0A9N8PT45-F1
#
_entry.id   AF-A0A9N8PT45-F1
#
_cell.length_a   1.000
_cell.length_b   1.000
_cell.length_c   1.000
_cell.angle_alpha   90.00
_cell.angle_beta   90.00
_cell.angle_gamma   90.00
#
_symmetry.space_group_name_H-M   'P 1'
#
loop_
_entity.id
_entity.type
_entity.pdbx_description
1 polymer ?
#
loop_
_entity_poly.entity_id
_entity_poly.type
_entity_poly.pdbx_seq_one_letter_code
_entity_poly.pdbx_strand_id
1 'polypeptide(L)'
;MTPRLYLSGYSSSNEPLPPLAMMEDIVGDYKDKTVTLEDFNFVSPPIKTASIHPCRHASVMKILLDRADAALKLRIQKMKNGQEVSNQGMEGLVDQTSGLKLDEEKKTDDKRTDEKKNDEWEVLTDDGKDDEVAIRVDQYLVVFLKFMASVTPGIDHDNTMAM
;
A
#
# COMPACT_ATOMS: atom_id res chain seq x y z
N MET A 1 -14.81 -6.94 4.39
CA MET A 1 -14.97 -6.32 3.06
C MET A 1 -13.65 -5.65 2.72
N THR A 2 -13.17 -5.77 1.49
CA THR A 2 -11.90 -5.15 1.05
C THR A 2 -12.15 -4.28 -0.17
N PRO A 3 -11.42 -3.17 -0.34
CA PRO A 3 -11.57 -2.29 -1.49
C PRO A 3 -11.15 -3.02 -2.78
N ARG A 4 -11.70 -2.57 -3.91
CA ARG A 4 -11.36 -3.02 -5.26
C ARG A 4 -10.95 -1.80 -6.07
N LEU A 5 -9.83 -1.90 -6.80
CA LEU A 5 -9.32 -0.80 -7.62
C LEU A 5 -9.67 -1.04 -9.10
N TYR A 6 -10.05 0.02 -9.78
CA TYR A 6 -10.26 0.06 -11.23
C TYR A 6 -9.46 1.23 -11.79
N LEU A 7 -8.72 1.00 -12.86
CA LEU A 7 -7.83 1.96 -13.52
C LEU A 7 -8.31 2.20 -14.95
N SER A 8 -8.38 3.47 -15.32
CA SER A 8 -8.67 3.95 -16.68
C SER A 8 -7.59 4.93 -17.07
N GLY A 9 -6.77 4.57 -18.05
CA GLY A 9 -5.68 5.40 -18.53
C GLY A 9 -6.10 6.30 -19.70
N TYR A 10 -5.43 7.43 -19.83
CA TYR A 10 -5.60 8.39 -20.92
C TYR A 10 -4.23 8.77 -21.51
N SER A 11 -4.19 9.03 -22.81
CA SER A 11 -3.01 9.55 -23.50
C SER A 11 -2.79 11.04 -23.18
N SER A 12 -1.63 11.59 -23.58
CA SER A 12 -1.35 13.03 -23.45
C SER A 12 -2.31 13.92 -24.24
N SER A 13 -3.00 13.37 -25.24
CA SER A 13 -4.05 14.05 -26.01
C SER A 13 -5.44 13.90 -25.38
N ASN A 14 -5.53 13.36 -24.16
CA ASN A 14 -6.76 13.10 -23.41
C ASN A 14 -7.70 12.07 -24.08
N GLU A 15 -7.13 11.11 -24.82
CA GLU A 15 -7.87 10.01 -25.42
C GLU A 15 -7.75 8.74 -24.57
N PRO A 16 -8.81 7.92 -24.44
CA PRO A 16 -8.74 6.68 -23.66
C PRO A 16 -7.64 5.73 -24.16
N LEU A 17 -6.84 5.18 -23.24
CA LEU A 17 -5.83 4.21 -23.60
C LEU A 17 -6.45 2.85 -23.98
N PRO A 18 -5.84 2.13 -24.94
CA PRO A 18 -6.20 0.75 -25.19
C PRO A 18 -6.06 -0.09 -23.91
N PRO A 19 -6.97 -1.05 -23.65
CA PRO A 19 -6.92 -1.88 -22.45
C PRO A 19 -5.58 -2.58 -22.18
N LEU A 20 -4.89 -3.01 -23.24
CA LEU A 20 -3.58 -3.66 -23.12
C LEU A 20 -2.46 -2.68 -22.70
N ALA A 21 -2.55 -1.41 -23.08
CA ALA A 21 -1.56 -0.40 -22.69
C ALA A 21 -1.65 -0.09 -21.19
N MET A 22 -2.86 -0.10 -20.61
CA MET A 22 -3.04 0.06 -19.15
C MET A 22 -2.36 -1.05 -18.33
N MET A 23 -2.09 -2.21 -18.94
CA MET A 23 -1.40 -3.33 -18.28
C MET A 23 0.12 -3.20 -18.28
N GLU A 24 0.68 -2.14 -18.89
CA GLU A 24 2.12 -1.85 -18.87
C GLU A 24 2.55 -1.16 -17.57
N ASP A 25 1.63 -0.44 -16.92
CA ASP A 25 1.87 0.26 -15.66
C ASP A 25 1.81 -0.65 -14.42
N ILE A 26 1.57 -1.94 -14.62
CA ILE A 26 1.37 -2.94 -13.56
C ILE A 26 2.62 -3.81 -13.46
N VAL A 27 3.14 -3.96 -12.24
CA VAL A 27 4.32 -4.81 -11.98
C VAL A 27 4.02 -6.26 -12.39
N GLY A 28 4.95 -6.87 -13.13
CA GLY A 28 4.75 -8.15 -13.83
C GLY A 28 4.19 -9.28 -12.96
N ASP A 29 4.68 -9.45 -11.73
CA ASP A 29 4.21 -10.51 -10.81
C ASP A 29 2.72 -10.37 -10.43
N TYR A 30 2.18 -9.15 -10.46
CA TYR A 30 0.76 -8.89 -10.16
C TYR A 30 -0.12 -8.94 -11.41
N LYS A 31 0.42 -8.58 -12.58
CA LYS A 31 -0.29 -8.54 -13.86
C LYS A 31 -1.02 -9.85 -14.16
N ASP A 32 -0.34 -10.98 -13.99
CA ASP A 32 -0.91 -12.30 -14.33
C ASP A 32 -1.67 -12.97 -13.18
N LYS A 33 -1.59 -12.40 -11.96
CA LYS A 33 -2.15 -13.02 -10.74
C LYS A 33 -3.41 -12.33 -10.24
N THR A 34 -3.46 -11.00 -10.30
CA THR A 34 -4.51 -10.22 -9.64
C THR A 34 -5.17 -9.19 -10.54
N VAL A 35 -4.73 -8.99 -11.78
CA VAL A 35 -5.32 -7.96 -12.66
C VAL A 35 -6.07 -8.56 -13.84
N THR A 36 -7.27 -8.04 -14.10
CA THR A 36 -8.15 -8.42 -15.21
C THR A 36 -8.64 -7.18 -15.95
N LEU A 37 -9.00 -7.34 -17.23
CA LEU A 37 -9.70 -6.30 -17.98
C LEU A 37 -11.21 -6.48 -17.80
N GLU A 38 -11.87 -5.53 -17.16
CA GLU A 38 -13.28 -5.62 -16.80
C GLU A 38 -14.05 -4.34 -17.12
N ASP A 39 -15.34 -4.51 -17.37
CA ASP A 39 -16.25 -3.39 -17.57
C ASP A 39 -16.61 -2.77 -16.21
N PHE A 40 -16.37 -1.46 -16.08
CA PHE A 40 -16.78 -0.68 -14.94
C PHE A 40 -18.26 -0.33 -15.07
N ASN A 41 -19.12 -1.12 -14.41
CA ASN A 41 -20.57 -1.04 -14.56
C ASN A 41 -21.26 0.04 -13.71
N PHE A 42 -20.49 0.84 -12.95
CA PHE A 42 -21.02 1.93 -12.14
C PHE A 42 -21.23 3.23 -12.94
N VAL A 43 -20.96 3.19 -14.25
CA VAL A 43 -21.16 4.27 -15.22
C VAL A 43 -21.95 3.75 -16.42
N SER A 44 -22.64 4.66 -17.10
CA SER A 44 -23.40 4.35 -18.32
C SER A 44 -22.99 5.32 -19.44
N PRO A 45 -22.39 4.85 -20.55
CA PRO A 45 -22.10 3.45 -20.88
C PRO A 45 -20.95 2.85 -20.04
N PRO A 46 -20.88 1.51 -19.88
CA PRO A 46 -19.76 0.85 -19.20
C PRO A 46 -18.42 1.16 -19.88
N ILE A 47 -17.38 1.37 -19.07
CA ILE A 47 -16.02 1.67 -19.54
C ILE A 47 -15.13 0.46 -19.27
N LYS A 48 -14.30 0.07 -20.25
CA LYS A 48 -13.28 -0.97 -20.08
C LYS A 48 -12.15 -0.43 -19.19
N THR A 49 -11.86 -1.13 -18.11
CA THR A 49 -10.84 -0.74 -17.11
C THR A 49 -9.91 -1.91 -16.81
N ALA A 50 -8.69 -1.61 -16.35
CA ALA A 50 -7.87 -2.60 -15.67
C ALA A 50 -8.31 -2.68 -14.20
N SER A 51 -8.72 -3.86 -13.75
CA SER A 51 -9.22 -4.08 -12.39
C SER A 51 -8.28 -4.96 -11.59
N ILE A 52 -7.94 -4.52 -10.38
CA ILE A 52 -7.17 -5.32 -9.42
C ILE A 52 -8.17 -6.08 -8.54
N HIS A 53 -8.19 -7.40 -8.69
CA HIS A 53 -9.14 -8.30 -8.03
C HIS A 53 -8.87 -8.40 -6.52
N PRO A 54 -9.90 -8.28 -5.66
CA PRO A 54 -9.71 -8.10 -4.23
C PRO A 54 -9.40 -9.38 -3.43
N CYS A 55 -9.32 -10.55 -4.07
CA CYS A 55 -9.25 -11.85 -3.39
C CYS A 55 -8.07 -12.01 -2.42
N ARG A 56 -6.96 -11.31 -2.65
CA ARG A 56 -5.77 -11.34 -1.78
C ARG A 56 -5.63 -10.11 -0.88
N HIS A 57 -6.47 -9.07 -1.07
CA HIS A 57 -6.34 -7.81 -0.32
C HIS A 57 -6.46 -8.02 1.19
N ALA A 58 -7.36 -8.91 1.65
CA ALA A 58 -7.54 -9.14 3.08
C ALA A 58 -6.28 -9.69 3.75
N SER A 59 -5.62 -10.66 3.11
CA SER A 59 -4.39 -11.28 3.61
C SER A 59 -3.23 -10.29 3.63
N VAL A 60 -3.05 -9.52 2.55
CA VAL A 60 -1.98 -8.51 2.44
C VAL A 60 -2.19 -7.39 3.46
N MET A 61 -3.41 -6.86 3.56
CA MET A 61 -3.73 -5.77 4.48
C MET A 61 -3.57 -6.19 5.94
N LYS A 62 -3.93 -7.43 6.29
CA LYS A 62 -3.66 -7.97 7.63
C LYS A 62 -2.17 -7.94 7.97
N ILE A 63 -1.32 -8.41 7.06
CA ILE A 63 0.15 -8.42 7.25
C ILE A 63 0.68 -6.98 7.43
N LEU A 64 0.19 -6.03 6.65
CA LEU A 64 0.59 -4.62 6.77
C LEU A 64 0.20 -4.01 8.12
N LEU A 65 -1.03 -4.25 8.58
CA LEU A 65 -1.53 -3.77 9.86
C LEU A 65 -0.76 -4.41 11.04
N ASP A 66 -0.57 -5.74 11.01
CA ASP A 66 0.18 -6.47 12.05
C ASP A 66 1.64 -5.96 12.17
N ARG A 67 2.27 -5.65 11.03
CA ARG A 67 3.62 -5.06 11.01
C ARG A 67 3.63 -3.64 11.59
N ALA A 68 2.59 -2.84 11.32
CA ALA A 68 2.50 -1.48 11.84
C ALA A 68 2.36 -1.47 13.36
N ASP A 69 1.53 -2.37 13.89
CA ASP A 69 1.37 -2.58 15.33
C ASP A 69 2.69 -3.03 15.98
N ALA A 70 3.42 -3.95 15.35
CA ALA A 70 4.73 -4.38 15.84
C ALA A 70 5.75 -3.23 15.83
N ALA A 71 5.77 -2.41 14.76
CA ALA A 71 6.65 -1.27 14.64
C ALA A 71 6.34 -0.19 15.70
N LEU A 72 5.05 0.10 15.96
CA LEU A 72 4.63 1.03 17.01
C LEU A 72 5.09 0.55 18.39
N LYS A 73 4.85 -0.72 18.73
CA LYS A 73 5.28 -1.31 20.01
C LYS A 73 6.79 -1.19 20.23
N LEU A 74 7.59 -1.45 19.18
CA LEU A 74 9.04 -1.29 19.25
C LEU A 74 9.46 0.17 19.43
N ARG A 75 8.79 1.14 18.78
CA ARG A 75 9.07 2.57 18.97
C ARG A 75 8.75 3.02 20.38
N ILE A 76 7.59 2.66 20.92
CA ILE A 76 7.20 2.98 22.30
C ILE A 76 8.22 2.41 23.30
N GLN A 77 8.68 1.16 23.10
CA GLN A 77 9.72 0.57 23.95
C GLN A 77 11.06 1.32 23.87
N LYS A 78 11.50 1.72 22.67
CA LYS A 78 12.73 2.51 22.50
C LYS A 78 12.64 3.89 23.16
N MET A 79 11.50 4.57 23.03
CA MET A 79 11.25 5.84 23.71
C MET A 79 11.28 5.70 25.23
N LYS A 80 10.62 4.66 25.78
CA LYS A 80 10.67 4.35 27.23
C LYS A 80 12.09 4.08 27.73
N ASN A 81 12.95 3.53 26.88
CA ASN A 81 14.35 3.24 27.20
C ASN A 81 15.31 4.42 26.92
N GLY A 82 14.80 5.60 26.55
CA GLY A 82 15.61 6.80 26.29
C GLY A 82 16.50 6.71 25.05
N GLN A 83 16.18 5.83 24.09
CA GLN A 83 16.95 5.61 22.89
C GLN A 83 16.40 6.45 21.73
N GLU A 84 17.27 7.12 20.96
CA GLU A 84 16.83 7.86 19.77
C GLU A 84 16.13 6.94 18.76
N VAL A 85 14.95 7.37 18.31
CA VAL A 85 14.12 6.64 17.37
C VAL A 85 14.25 7.31 16.00
N SER A 86 14.71 6.56 14.99
CA SER A 86 14.68 7.06 13.61
C SER A 86 13.24 7.12 13.11
N ASN A 87 12.90 8.21 12.43
CA ASN A 87 11.57 8.47 11.85
C ASN A 87 11.24 7.60 10.61
N GLN A 88 11.93 6.46 10.41
CA GLN A 88 11.64 5.53 9.32
C GLN A 88 10.26 4.91 9.56
N GLY A 89 9.23 5.58 9.02
CA GLY A 89 7.80 5.33 9.17
C GLY A 89 7.32 4.07 8.45
N MET A 90 6.11 4.16 7.89
CA MET A 90 5.43 3.08 7.19
C MET A 90 6.06 2.72 5.83
N GLU A 91 6.95 3.56 5.28
CA GLU A 91 7.63 3.32 4.00
C GLU A 91 8.43 2.01 4.02
N GLY A 92 9.13 1.72 5.12
CA GLY A 92 9.84 0.45 5.28
C GLY A 92 8.91 -0.78 5.32
N LEU A 93 7.62 -0.62 5.66
CA LEU A 93 6.66 -1.72 5.69
C LEU A 93 6.15 -2.08 4.29
N VAL A 94 5.93 -1.07 3.44
CA VAL A 94 5.42 -1.29 2.08
C VAL A 94 6.50 -1.81 1.14
N ASP A 95 7.74 -1.33 1.29
CA ASP A 95 8.90 -1.87 0.57
C ASP A 95 9.13 -3.36 0.91
N GLN A 96 8.93 -3.73 2.18
CA GLN A 96 8.97 -5.12 2.63
C GLN A 96 7.77 -5.97 2.16
N THR A 97 6.68 -5.35 1.69
CA THR A 97 5.58 -6.09 1.02
C THR A 97 5.80 -6.27 -0.46
N SER A 98 6.49 -5.34 -1.14
CA SER A 98 6.89 -5.50 -2.55
C SER A 98 7.76 -6.74 -2.76
N GLY A 99 8.53 -7.15 -1.73
CA GLY A 99 9.31 -8.40 -1.72
C GLY A 99 8.55 -9.66 -1.30
N LEU A 100 7.25 -9.58 -0.95
CA LEU A 100 6.45 -10.76 -0.65
C LEU A 100 6.06 -11.45 -1.95
N LYS A 101 6.84 -12.45 -2.35
CA LYS A 101 6.43 -13.40 -3.38
C LYS A 101 5.10 -14.03 -2.97
N LEU A 102 4.13 -14.01 -3.88
CA LEU A 102 2.79 -14.58 -3.67
C LEU A 102 2.79 -16.12 -3.53
N ASP A 103 3.96 -16.75 -3.50
CA ASP A 103 4.19 -18.19 -3.39
C ASP A 103 5.16 -18.47 -2.23
N GLU A 104 4.63 -19.09 -1.16
CA GLU A 104 5.29 -19.79 -0.04
C GLU A 104 6.16 -19.05 1.01
N GLU A 105 6.07 -19.63 2.22
CA GLU A 105 6.76 -19.30 3.47
C GLU A 105 8.29 -19.40 3.35
N LYS A 106 9.02 -18.32 3.66
CA LYS A 106 10.36 -18.42 4.27
C LYS A 106 10.85 -17.11 4.89
N LYS A 107 11.45 -17.25 6.08
CA LYS A 107 12.33 -16.26 6.74
C LYS A 107 13.53 -15.95 5.85
N THR A 108 14.00 -14.69 5.84
CA THR A 108 15.30 -14.24 6.38
C THR A 108 15.66 -12.81 5.94
N ASP A 109 16.12 -12.04 6.92
CA ASP A 109 17.38 -11.28 7.02
C ASP A 109 17.78 -10.16 6.03
N ASP A 110 18.48 -9.21 6.63
CA ASP A 110 18.78 -7.80 6.36
C ASP A 110 19.67 -7.47 5.13
N LYS A 111 19.37 -6.37 4.42
CA LYS A 111 20.34 -5.30 4.09
C LYS A 111 19.70 -4.11 3.36
N ARG A 112 20.00 -2.92 3.89
CA ARG A 112 19.60 -1.59 3.40
C ARG A 112 20.34 -1.16 2.13
N THR A 113 19.63 -0.40 1.29
CA THR A 113 20.17 0.73 0.52
C THR A 113 19.18 1.89 0.62
N ASP A 114 19.68 3.03 1.13
CA ASP A 114 18.96 4.26 1.37
C ASP A 114 18.62 5.01 0.07
N GLU A 115 17.35 5.37 -0.13
CA GLU A 115 16.97 6.60 -0.82
C GLU A 115 15.81 7.28 -0.08
N LYS A 116 15.98 8.59 0.16
CA LYS A 116 15.11 9.43 0.97
C LYS A 116 13.90 9.92 0.16
N LYS A 117 12.70 9.71 0.71
CA LYS A 117 11.60 10.68 0.68
C LYS A 117 10.92 10.63 2.04
N ASN A 118 10.41 11.78 2.49
CA ASN A 118 10.01 12.02 3.88
C ASN A 118 8.51 12.23 3.94
N ASP A 119 7.75 11.23 4.39
CA ASP A 119 6.34 11.37 4.75
C ASP A 119 6.15 11.09 6.25
N GLU A 120 6.06 12.20 6.97
CA GLU A 120 6.00 12.39 8.42
C GLU A 120 4.66 11.85 9.00
N TRP A 121 4.74 10.80 9.81
CA TRP A 121 3.61 10.33 10.62
C TRP A 121 3.79 10.88 12.04
N GLU A 122 3.01 11.89 12.42
CA GLU A 122 2.92 12.33 13.81
C GLU A 122 2.22 11.23 14.65
N VAL A 123 2.97 10.67 15.60
CA VAL A 123 2.41 9.81 16.65
C VAL A 123 1.66 10.73 17.61
N LEU A 124 0.33 10.81 17.49
CA LEU A 124 -0.50 11.41 18.53
C LEU A 124 -0.35 10.58 19.81
N THR A 125 0.49 11.03 20.73
CA THR A 125 0.58 10.45 22.07
C THR A 125 -0.64 10.88 22.87
N ASP A 126 -1.67 10.03 22.97
CA ASP A 126 -2.73 10.17 23.98
C ASP A 126 -2.59 9.03 25.00
N ASP A 127 -1.84 9.33 26.06
CA ASP A 127 -1.88 8.73 27.39
C ASP A 127 -2.36 7.26 27.52
N GLY A 128 -1.42 6.32 27.30
CA GLY A 128 -1.22 5.19 28.20
C GLY A 128 -2.33 4.13 28.32
N LYS A 129 -2.87 3.63 27.20
CA LYS A 129 -3.70 2.41 27.18
C LYS A 129 -3.06 1.32 26.33
N ASP A 130 -2.98 0.10 26.87
CA ASP A 130 -2.39 -1.09 26.23
C ASP A 130 -3.14 -1.57 24.95
N ASP A 131 -4.19 -0.88 24.53
CA ASP A 131 -5.04 -1.17 23.37
C ASP A 131 -4.81 -0.21 22.17
N GLU A 132 -3.70 0.53 22.15
CA GLU A 132 -3.42 1.49 21.08
C GLU A 132 -3.02 0.77 19.77
N VAL A 133 -3.92 0.77 18.80
CA VAL A 133 -3.71 0.20 17.45
C VAL A 133 -2.93 1.21 16.62
N ALA A 134 -1.89 0.75 15.90
CA ALA A 134 -1.03 1.65 15.11
C ALA A 134 -1.76 2.30 13.94
N ILE A 135 -2.76 1.63 13.40
CA ILE A 135 -3.55 2.10 12.26
C ILE A 135 -5.03 1.96 12.61
N ARG A 136 -5.72 3.09 12.62
CA ARG A 136 -7.17 3.12 12.82
C ARG A 136 -7.91 2.70 11.55
N VAL A 137 -9.18 2.32 11.68
CA VAL A 137 -10.00 1.87 10.54
C VAL A 137 -10.18 2.96 9.48
N ASP A 138 -10.26 4.23 9.87
CA ASP A 138 -10.36 5.37 8.95
C ASP A 138 -9.10 5.57 8.09
N GLN A 139 -7.95 5.07 8.55
CA GLN A 139 -6.67 5.13 7.82
C GLN A 139 -6.48 3.94 6.86
N TYR A 140 -7.39 2.97 6.86
CA TYR A 140 -7.24 1.74 6.07
C TYR A 140 -7.08 2.02 4.57
N LEU A 141 -7.83 2.97 4.01
CA LEU A 141 -7.74 3.31 2.59
C LEU A 141 -6.40 3.97 2.23
N VAL A 142 -5.80 4.74 3.13
CA VAL A 142 -4.47 5.33 2.90
C VAL A 142 -3.42 4.22 2.82
N VAL A 143 -3.49 3.24 3.72
CA VAL A 143 -2.58 2.07 3.71
C VAL A 143 -2.80 1.23 2.46
N PHE A 144 -4.05 1.03 2.06
CA PHE A 144 -4.39 0.35 0.82
C PHE A 144 -3.83 1.07 -0.41
N LEU A 145 -3.94 2.40 -0.48
CA LEU A 145 -3.39 3.19 -1.60
C LEU A 145 -1.87 3.14 -1.64
N LYS A 146 -1.19 3.12 -0.48
CA LYS A 146 0.27 2.89 -0.43
C LYS A 146 0.67 1.51 -0.94
N PHE A 147 -0.14 0.48 -0.64
CA PHE A 147 0.06 -0.85 -1.23
C PHE A 147 -0.21 -0.84 -2.75
N MET A 148 -1.24 -0.15 -3.23
CA MET A 148 -1.50 -0.04 -4.68
C MET A 148 -0.36 0.69 -5.41
N ALA A 149 0.25 1.71 -4.79
CA ALA A 149 1.42 2.38 -5.35
C ALA A 149 2.60 1.42 -5.59
N SER A 150 2.76 0.36 -4.79
CA SER A 150 3.79 -0.65 -5.05
C SER A 150 3.41 -1.65 -6.15
N VAL A 151 2.11 -1.82 -6.43
CA VAL A 151 1.60 -2.65 -7.54
C VAL A 151 1.67 -1.90 -8.87
N THR A 152 1.50 -0.57 -8.84
CA THR A 152 1.52 0.32 -10.01
C THR A 152 2.52 1.47 -9.83
N PRO A 153 3.85 1.19 -9.88
CA PRO A 153 4.89 2.17 -9.60
C PRO A 153 5.03 3.24 -10.69
N GLY A 154 4.50 2.98 -11.89
CA GLY A 154 4.45 3.97 -12.98
C GLY A 154 3.37 5.03 -12.80
N ILE A 155 2.49 4.88 -11.80
CA ILE A 155 1.39 5.79 -11.52
C ILE A 155 1.74 6.61 -10.27
N ASP A 156 1.76 7.93 -10.41
CA ASP A 156 1.91 8.82 -9.27
C ASP A 156 0.62 8.84 -8.44
N HIS A 157 0.73 8.44 -7.19
CA HIS A 157 -0.38 8.45 -6.24
C HIS A 157 -0.20 9.63 -5.27
N ASP A 158 -1.10 10.61 -5.33
CA ASP A 158 -1.18 11.64 -4.30
C ASP A 158 -2.08 11.16 -3.16
N ASN A 159 -1.44 10.78 -2.05
CA ASN A 159 -2.12 10.33 -0.83
C ASN A 159 -1.83 11.30 0.33
N THR A 160 -1.66 12.61 0.05
CA THR A 160 -1.45 13.61 1.10
C THR A 160 -2.61 13.60 2.09
N MET A 161 -2.38 12.94 3.22
CA MET A 161 -3.05 13.30 4.45
C MET A 161 -2.42 14.62 4.86
N ALA A 162 -3.04 15.75 4.47
CA ALA A 162 -2.87 16.99 5.21
C ALA A 162 -3.48 16.75 6.59
N MET A 163 -2.69 16.16 7.48
CA MET A 163 -2.95 16.15 8.91
C MET A 163 -2.02 17.18 9.53
#